data_AF-A0A6G2RZZ4-F1
#
_entry.id   AF-A0A6G2RZZ4-F1
#
_cell.length_a   1.000
_cell.length_b   1.000
_cell.length_c   1.000
_cell.angle_alpha   90.00
_cell.angle_beta   90.00
_cell.angle_gamma   90.00
#
_symmetry.space_group_name_H-M   'P 1'
#
loop_
_entity.id
_entity.type
_entity.pdbx_description
1 polymer ?
#
loop_
_entity_poly.entity_id
_entity_poly.type
_entity_poly.pdbx_seq_one_letter_code
_entity_poly.pdbx_strand_id
1 'polypeptide(L)'
;MADHPQRTDSPRYKASRTLMHKLVDTTGDWTFSPGPYQDHHGGGVWVKDHNGWMCLFLPLGIEWSAQFCADPAKVDQVRQFAARVVAAFPDTLPGYASFDYHDGEELLNTPIQSAEQVANWTDSIFNASVPLPAGTHSGVLPTAAGYHHYPKPIVDIDYFRFDDFNLFVEDGNGLSVAVVPVAPRGSGDGRVRVLAAHPDSPYAKRLVTPSGGHRPEMTGETEGPAVKADGAVLPAGDALAQQAFRLQQPMPA
;
A
#
# COMPACT_ATOMS: atom_id res chain seq x y z
N MET A 1 -14.65 5.53 -2.15
CA MET A 1 -13.25 5.39 -1.70
C MET A 1 -12.51 4.55 -2.74
N ALA A 2 -11.20 4.72 -2.94
CA ALA A 2 -10.41 3.70 -3.66
C ALA A 2 -10.27 2.52 -2.70
N ASP A 3 -11.33 1.72 -2.63
CA ASP A 3 -11.52 0.77 -1.54
C ASP A 3 -10.92 -0.57 -1.93
N HIS A 4 -10.15 -1.14 -1.00
CA HIS A 4 -9.62 -2.49 -1.14
C HIS A 4 -10.78 -3.48 -0.92
N PRO A 5 -10.74 -4.67 -1.53
CA PRO A 5 -11.74 -5.69 -1.24
C PRO A 5 -11.76 -5.95 0.27
N GLN A 6 -12.96 -6.21 0.81
CA GLN A 6 -13.16 -6.43 2.24
C GLN A 6 -12.20 -7.52 2.74
N ARG A 7 -11.15 -7.10 3.45
CA ARG A 7 -10.15 -7.97 4.04
C ARG A 7 -10.44 -8.08 5.53
N THR A 8 -10.25 -9.28 6.07
CA THR A 8 -10.09 -9.43 7.52
C THR A 8 -8.72 -8.88 7.89
N ASP A 9 -8.68 -7.72 8.53
CA ASP A 9 -7.45 -7.11 9.04
C ASP A 9 -6.62 -8.14 9.82
N SER A 10 -5.35 -8.27 9.43
CA SER A 10 -4.42 -9.16 10.14
C SER A 10 -4.21 -8.65 11.57
N PRO A 11 -3.90 -9.53 12.54
CA PRO A 11 -3.56 -9.10 13.90
C PRO A 11 -2.43 -8.07 13.91
N ARG A 12 -1.42 -8.25 13.05
CA ARG A 12 -0.28 -7.35 12.89
C ARG A 12 -0.70 -5.96 12.41
N TYR A 13 -1.60 -5.89 11.42
CA TYR A 13 -2.13 -4.61 10.93
C TYR A 13 -2.91 -3.87 12.00
N LYS A 14 -3.75 -4.57 12.77
CA LYS A 14 -4.48 -3.97 13.91
C LYS A 14 -3.52 -3.43 14.97
N ALA A 15 -2.44 -4.15 15.28
CA ALA A 15 -1.42 -3.70 16.21
C ALA A 15 -0.68 -2.46 15.68
N SER A 16 -0.31 -2.45 14.39
CA SER A 16 0.27 -1.29 13.70
C SER A 16 -0.63 -0.06 13.80
N ARG A 17 -1.91 -0.19 13.40
CA ARG A 17 -2.92 0.87 13.49
C ARG A 17 -3.06 1.41 14.91
N THR A 18 -3.18 0.50 15.88
CA THR A 18 -3.31 0.87 17.30
C THR A 18 -2.11 1.65 17.79
N LEU A 19 -0.89 1.21 17.46
CA LEU A 19 0.32 1.93 17.81
C LEU A 19 0.38 3.29 17.11
N MET A 20 0.14 3.35 15.80
CA MET A 20 0.11 4.61 15.03
C MET A 20 -0.79 5.66 15.70
N HIS A 21 -2.02 5.30 16.09
CA HIS A 21 -2.92 6.24 16.77
C HIS A 21 -2.33 6.75 18.09
N LYS A 22 -1.79 5.86 18.93
CA LYS A 22 -1.13 6.25 20.18
C LYS A 22 0.04 7.21 19.93
N LEU A 23 0.82 6.99 18.87
CA LEU A 23 1.94 7.85 18.49
C LEU A 23 1.47 9.23 18.04
N VAL A 24 0.47 9.29 17.15
CA VAL A 24 -0.10 10.54 16.67
C VAL A 24 -0.69 11.37 17.81
N ASP A 25 -1.34 10.73 18.78
CA ASP A 25 -1.90 11.40 19.97
C ASP A 25 -0.83 12.07 20.86
N THR A 26 0.45 11.70 20.69
CA THR A 26 1.57 12.37 21.37
C THR A 26 2.14 13.56 20.61
N THR A 27 1.70 13.79 19.36
CA THR A 27 2.20 14.87 18.50
C THR A 27 1.20 16.03 18.48
N GLY A 28 1.71 17.26 18.66
CA GLY A 28 0.89 18.48 18.60
C GLY A 28 0.94 19.17 17.22
N ASP A 29 1.79 18.67 16.33
CA ASP A 29 2.25 19.32 15.10
C ASP A 29 2.11 18.41 13.87
N TRP A 30 1.21 17.42 13.92
CA TRP A 30 0.98 16.55 12.78
C TRP A 30 0.65 17.39 11.52
N THR A 31 1.49 17.24 10.50
CA THR A 31 1.57 18.18 9.38
C THR A 31 0.48 17.96 8.33
N PHE A 32 -0.13 16.78 8.31
CA PHE A 32 -1.37 16.56 7.56
C PHE A 32 -2.56 17.08 8.36
N SER A 33 -3.63 17.49 7.66
CA SER A 33 -4.82 18.10 8.26
C SER A 33 -5.30 17.42 9.55
N PRO A 34 -6.00 18.14 10.44
CA PRO A 34 -6.52 17.55 11.67
C PRO A 34 -7.30 16.26 11.40
N GLY A 35 -7.20 15.30 12.33
CA GLY A 35 -7.89 14.01 12.25
C GLY A 35 -9.42 14.10 12.18
N PRO A 36 -10.13 12.96 12.15
CA PRO A 36 -9.64 11.61 12.44
C PRO A 36 -8.71 11.04 11.35
N TYR A 37 -7.74 10.24 11.77
CA TYR A 37 -6.75 9.63 10.89
C TYR A 37 -7.15 8.21 10.52
N GLN A 38 -6.84 7.83 9.29
CA GLN A 38 -6.81 6.46 8.81
C GLN A 38 -5.33 6.06 8.65
N ASP A 39 -5.04 4.79 8.85
CA ASP A 39 -3.74 4.21 8.56
C ASP A 39 -3.63 3.84 7.09
N HIS A 40 -2.64 4.42 6.43
CA HIS A 40 -2.33 4.15 5.03
C HIS A 40 -1.06 3.29 4.90
N HIS A 41 -1.13 2.32 4.00
CA HIS A 41 0.00 1.51 3.54
C HIS A 41 0.88 2.33 2.58
N GLY A 42 2.02 2.82 3.04
CA GLY A 42 2.79 3.78 2.24
C GLY A 42 4.18 4.12 2.72
N GLY A 43 4.80 3.30 3.57
CA GLY A 43 6.21 3.48 3.97
C GLY A 43 6.42 4.50 5.10
N GLY A 44 5.41 4.69 5.94
CA GLY A 44 5.56 5.44 7.19
C GLY A 44 6.46 4.70 8.17
N VAL A 45 7.43 5.42 8.75
CA VAL A 45 8.28 4.91 9.83
C VAL A 45 8.30 5.94 10.95
N TRP A 46 7.72 5.56 12.08
CA TRP A 46 7.80 6.36 13.28
C TRP A 46 9.14 6.15 13.99
N VAL A 47 9.75 7.25 14.41
CA VAL A 47 10.99 7.24 15.19
C VAL A 47 10.86 8.20 16.36
N LYS A 48 11.64 7.94 17.40
CA LYS A 48 11.65 8.75 18.62
C LYS A 48 13.02 9.35 18.86
N ASP A 49 13.07 10.66 19.05
CA ASP A 49 14.24 11.37 19.56
C ASP A 49 13.94 11.96 20.95
N HIS A 50 14.84 12.82 21.44
CA HIS A 50 14.69 13.49 22.73
C HIS A 50 13.54 14.51 22.79
N ASN A 51 13.02 14.95 21.63
CA ASN A 51 11.90 15.89 21.52
C ASN A 51 10.55 15.19 21.37
N GLY A 52 10.54 13.90 21.00
CA GLY A 52 9.33 13.09 20.94
C GLY A 52 9.27 12.21 19.71
N TRP A 53 8.05 11.93 19.28
CA TRP A 53 7.78 11.08 18.11
C TRP A 53 7.68 11.90 16.84
N MET A 54 8.26 11.38 15.76
CA MET A 54 8.11 11.92 14.42
C MET A 54 7.87 10.78 13.44
N CYS A 55 7.10 11.05 12.39
CA CYS A 55 6.91 10.10 11.29
C CYS A 55 7.80 10.52 10.12
N LEU A 56 8.65 9.60 9.68
CA LEU A 56 9.44 9.72 8.48
C LEU A 56 8.74 8.96 7.34
N PHE A 57 8.74 9.54 6.15
CA PHE A 57 8.29 8.86 4.94
C PHE A 57 9.53 8.31 4.25
N LEU A 58 9.64 6.98 4.20
CA LEU A 58 10.74 6.37 3.48
C LEU A 58 10.52 6.51 1.96
N PRO A 59 11.59 6.48 1.15
CA PRO A 59 11.47 6.67 -0.30
C PRO A 59 10.55 5.67 -1.00
N LEU A 60 10.39 4.46 -0.42
CA LEU A 60 9.52 3.40 -0.91
C LEU A 60 8.64 2.89 0.23
N GLY A 61 7.37 2.69 -0.10
CA GLY A 61 6.37 2.00 0.72
C GLY A 61 5.62 0.98 -0.13
N ILE A 62 5.01 0.00 0.52
CA ILE A 62 4.25 -1.06 -0.14
C ILE A 62 2.78 -0.78 0.09
N GLU A 63 2.09 -0.36 -0.98
CA GLU A 63 0.63 -0.36 -1.02
C GLU A 63 0.12 -1.80 -0.83
N TRP A 64 -1.00 -1.97 -0.12
CA TRP A 64 -1.46 -3.29 0.30
C TRP A 64 -1.59 -4.27 -0.87
N SER A 65 -2.20 -3.86 -1.98
CA SER A 65 -2.41 -4.74 -3.13
C SER A 65 -1.12 -5.07 -3.90
N ALA A 66 -0.07 -4.28 -3.73
CA ALA A 66 1.21 -4.50 -4.40
C ALA A 66 2.01 -5.66 -3.81
N GLN A 67 1.69 -6.09 -2.58
CA GLN A 67 2.39 -7.20 -1.90
C GLN A 67 2.41 -8.49 -2.75
N PHE A 68 1.39 -8.71 -3.58
CA PHE A 68 1.23 -9.95 -4.35
C PHE A 68 2.20 -10.09 -5.53
N CYS A 69 2.72 -8.96 -6.04
CA CYS A 69 3.78 -8.94 -7.04
C CYS A 69 5.14 -8.54 -6.49
N ALA A 70 5.25 -8.25 -5.18
CA ALA A 70 6.48 -7.78 -4.58
C ALA A 70 7.53 -8.90 -4.46
N ASP A 71 8.75 -8.61 -4.90
CA ASP A 71 9.91 -9.49 -4.79
C ASP A 71 10.45 -9.44 -3.35
N PRO A 72 10.46 -10.57 -2.61
CA PRO A 72 10.95 -10.61 -1.23
C PRO A 72 12.36 -10.02 -1.06
N ALA A 73 13.27 -10.23 -2.01
CA ALA A 73 14.63 -9.71 -1.91
C ALA A 73 14.69 -8.19 -2.03
N LYS A 74 13.84 -7.59 -2.88
CA LYS A 74 13.75 -6.13 -3.02
C LYS A 74 13.04 -5.51 -1.81
N VAL A 75 12.01 -6.18 -1.28
CA VAL A 75 11.35 -5.76 -0.03
C VAL A 75 12.29 -5.87 1.17
N ASP A 76 13.17 -6.87 1.21
CA ASP A 76 14.20 -6.97 2.26
C ASP A 76 15.14 -5.76 2.25
N GLN A 77 15.48 -5.20 1.08
CA GLN A 77 16.27 -3.97 1.00
C GLN A 77 15.54 -2.77 1.62
N VAL A 78 14.21 -2.68 1.42
CA VAL A 78 13.36 -1.67 2.08
C VAL A 78 13.40 -1.86 3.60
N ARG A 79 13.27 -3.10 4.10
CA ARG A 79 13.42 -3.42 5.52
C ARG A 79 14.78 -3.02 6.06
N GLN A 80 15.87 -3.36 5.37
CA GLN A 80 17.22 -3.01 5.80
C GLN A 80 17.42 -1.49 5.89
N PHE A 81 16.84 -0.73 4.96
CA PHE A 81 16.87 0.73 5.01
C PHE A 81 16.10 1.27 6.23
N ALA A 82 14.88 0.75 6.47
CA ALA A 82 14.10 1.10 7.66
C ALA A 82 14.85 0.73 8.96
N ALA A 83 15.51 -0.42 9.02
CA ALA A 83 16.32 -0.83 10.16
C ALA A 83 17.48 0.14 10.41
N ARG A 84 18.14 0.62 9.36
CA ARG A 84 19.19 1.65 9.48
C ARG A 84 18.66 2.97 10.01
N VAL A 85 17.46 3.36 9.57
CA VAL A 85 16.78 4.57 10.08
C VAL A 85 16.45 4.40 11.56
N VAL A 86 15.76 3.33 11.95
CA VAL A 86 15.37 3.08 13.35
C VAL A 86 16.60 2.97 14.26
N ALA A 87 17.69 2.35 13.80
CA ALA A 87 18.95 2.26 14.56
C ALA A 87 19.57 3.63 14.87
N ALA A 88 19.30 4.67 14.07
CA ALA A 88 19.76 6.04 14.34
C ALA A 88 18.95 6.74 15.45
N PHE A 89 17.82 6.16 15.86
CA PHE A 89 16.90 6.69 16.88
C PHE A 89 16.70 5.64 17.99
N PRO A 90 17.66 5.49 18.93
CA PRO A 90 17.71 4.37 19.87
C PRO A 90 16.50 4.29 20.81
N ASP A 91 15.78 5.40 21.02
CA ASP A 91 14.58 5.44 21.87
C ASP A 91 13.32 4.91 21.17
N THR A 92 13.40 4.57 19.88
CA THR A 92 12.25 4.12 19.07
C THR A 92 11.68 2.80 19.55
N LEU A 93 12.49 1.73 19.60
CA LEU A 93 11.99 0.40 20.03
C LEU A 93 11.57 0.37 21.51
N PRO A 94 12.32 0.95 22.46
CA PRO A 94 11.82 1.11 23.83
C PRO A 94 10.54 1.93 23.91
N GLY A 95 10.41 2.96 23.06
CA GLY A 95 9.19 3.75 22.94
C GLY A 95 7.99 2.93 22.48
N TYR A 96 8.16 2.07 21.48
CA TYR A 96 7.10 1.14 21.04
C TYR A 96 6.70 0.17 22.16
N ALA A 97 7.67 -0.39 22.87
CA ALA A 97 7.42 -1.30 23.99
C ALA A 97 6.60 -0.62 25.11
N SER A 98 6.79 0.69 25.34
CA SER A 98 5.99 1.46 26.30
C SER A 98 4.50 1.59 25.92
N PHE A 99 4.17 1.34 24.65
CA PHE A 99 2.79 1.26 24.14
C PHE A 99 2.29 -0.17 23.95
N ASP A 100 3.01 -1.16 24.52
CA ASP A 100 2.75 -2.59 24.41
C ASP A 100 2.87 -3.15 22.97
N TYR A 101 3.75 -2.55 22.16
CA TYR A 101 4.09 -3.05 20.83
C TYR A 101 5.51 -3.62 20.84
N HIS A 102 5.64 -4.93 20.65
CA HIS A 102 6.91 -5.66 20.76
C HIS A 102 7.40 -6.28 19.45
N ASP A 103 6.59 -6.25 18.38
CA ASP A 103 6.93 -6.86 17.08
C ASP A 103 8.09 -6.16 16.35
N GLY A 104 8.43 -4.93 16.76
CA GLY A 104 9.36 -4.05 16.03
C GLY A 104 10.76 -4.64 15.88
N GLU A 105 11.29 -5.27 16.92
CA GLU A 105 12.63 -5.85 16.87
C GLU A 105 12.69 -7.08 15.95
N GLU A 106 11.70 -7.97 16.02
CA GLU A 106 11.59 -9.12 15.11
C GLU A 106 11.51 -8.65 13.65
N LEU A 107 10.57 -7.75 13.36
CA LEU A 107 10.34 -7.20 12.02
C LEU A 107 11.60 -6.59 11.39
N LEU A 108 12.42 -5.88 12.17
CA LEU A 108 13.64 -5.25 11.67
C LEU A 108 14.80 -6.22 11.53
N ASN A 109 14.80 -7.36 12.24
CA ASN A 109 15.92 -8.31 12.25
C ASN A 109 15.67 -9.60 11.47
N THR A 110 14.42 -9.87 11.06
CA THR A 110 14.08 -11.05 10.27
C THR A 110 14.17 -10.76 8.77
N PRO A 111 15.04 -11.45 8.00
CA PRO A 111 15.10 -11.31 6.55
C PRO A 111 13.77 -11.68 5.87
N ILE A 112 13.42 -10.93 4.83
CA ILE A 112 12.23 -11.17 4.02
C ILE A 112 12.61 -12.06 2.82
N GLN A 113 12.05 -13.27 2.79
CA GLN A 113 12.38 -14.32 1.84
C GLN A 113 11.13 -14.97 1.20
N SER A 114 9.94 -14.71 1.76
CA SER A 114 8.68 -15.29 1.29
C SER A 114 7.59 -14.23 1.10
N ALA A 115 6.55 -14.59 0.35
CA ALA A 115 5.36 -13.76 0.20
C ALA A 115 4.63 -13.51 1.53
N GLU A 116 4.67 -14.46 2.46
CA GLU A 116 4.12 -14.27 3.81
C GLU A 116 4.90 -13.20 4.59
N GLN A 117 6.22 -13.20 4.50
CA GLN A 117 7.04 -12.18 5.14
C GLN A 117 6.88 -10.80 4.49
N VAL A 118 6.66 -10.75 3.17
CA VAL A 118 6.24 -9.52 2.47
C VAL A 118 4.90 -9.01 3.02
N ALA A 119 3.91 -9.89 3.20
CA ALA A 119 2.61 -9.52 3.77
C ALA A 119 2.75 -8.98 5.20
N ASN A 120 3.57 -9.65 6.02
CA ASN A 120 3.89 -9.23 7.38
C ASN A 120 4.58 -7.86 7.45
N TRP A 121 5.50 -7.58 6.52
CA TRP A 121 6.13 -6.26 6.39
C TRP A 121 5.13 -5.20 5.94
N THR A 122 4.32 -5.54 4.93
CA THR A 122 3.27 -4.65 4.38
C THR A 122 2.33 -4.17 5.48
N ASP A 123 1.90 -5.06 6.38
CA ASP A 123 1.01 -4.73 7.50
C ASP A 123 1.70 -4.17 8.76
N SER A 124 3.02 -3.96 8.73
CA SER A 124 3.79 -3.56 9.91
C SER A 124 3.75 -2.05 10.20
N ILE A 125 4.17 -1.67 11.42
CA ILE A 125 4.36 -0.25 11.81
C ILE A 125 5.39 0.47 10.93
N PHE A 126 6.25 -0.26 10.22
CA PHE A 126 7.26 0.31 9.32
C PHE A 126 6.75 0.52 7.89
N ASN A 127 5.46 0.30 7.63
CA ASN A 127 4.85 0.52 6.32
C ASN A 127 3.41 1.03 6.39
N ALA A 128 2.58 0.39 7.21
CA ALA A 128 1.14 0.64 7.37
C ALA A 128 0.85 1.56 8.56
N SER A 129 1.50 2.72 8.57
CA SER A 129 1.51 3.64 9.71
C SER A 129 1.48 5.10 9.32
N VAL A 130 1.19 5.41 8.06
CA VAL A 130 1.03 6.79 7.61
C VAL A 130 -0.36 7.28 8.04
N PRO A 131 -0.49 8.24 8.96
CA PRO A 131 -1.80 8.76 9.36
C PRO A 131 -2.30 9.78 8.34
N LEU A 132 -3.29 9.39 7.56
CA LEU A 132 -3.93 10.27 6.59
C LEU A 132 -5.37 10.54 7.01
N PRO A 133 -5.82 11.80 7.01
CA PRO A 133 -7.26 12.10 7.03
C PRO A 133 -7.98 11.41 5.87
N ALA A 134 -9.23 10.98 6.08
CA ALA A 134 -9.97 10.18 5.09
C ALA A 134 -10.07 10.85 3.69
N GLY A 135 -10.20 12.18 3.66
CA GLY A 135 -10.26 12.95 2.41
C GLY A 135 -8.93 13.01 1.64
N THR A 136 -7.80 12.77 2.31
CA THR A 136 -6.47 12.66 1.69
C THR A 136 -6.02 11.21 1.50
N HIS A 137 -6.61 10.28 2.25
CA HIS A 137 -6.39 8.84 2.06
C HIS A 137 -7.09 8.33 0.79
N SER A 138 -8.20 8.96 0.39
CA SER A 138 -8.92 8.66 -0.86
C SER A 138 -8.81 9.81 -1.87
N GLY A 139 -7.78 9.78 -2.71
CA GLY A 139 -7.57 10.78 -3.76
C GLY A 139 -8.44 10.54 -5.00
N VAL A 140 -8.88 11.63 -5.64
CA VAL A 140 -9.35 11.62 -7.04
C VAL A 140 -8.12 11.53 -7.93
N LEU A 141 -8.03 10.46 -8.73
CA LEU A 141 -6.94 10.30 -9.69
C LEU A 141 -6.97 11.45 -10.73
N PRO A 142 -5.84 12.10 -11.02
CA PRO A 142 -5.74 13.06 -12.13
C PRO A 142 -6.16 12.43 -13.46
N THR A 143 -6.77 13.22 -14.34
CA THR A 143 -7.26 12.79 -15.66
C THR A 143 -6.15 12.66 -16.72
N ALA A 144 -4.92 12.32 -16.35
CA ALA A 144 -3.84 12.12 -17.31
C ALA A 144 -2.97 10.94 -16.87
N ALA A 145 -2.23 10.31 -17.80
CA ALA A 145 -1.33 9.21 -17.50
C ALA A 145 0.13 9.69 -17.52
N GLY A 146 0.89 9.41 -16.47
CA GLY A 146 2.31 9.75 -16.37
C GLY A 146 2.79 9.70 -14.92
N TYR A 147 4.11 9.74 -14.67
CA TYR A 147 4.67 9.73 -13.30
C TYR A 147 4.14 10.89 -12.44
N HIS A 148 3.81 12.02 -13.05
CA HIS A 148 3.14 13.16 -12.40
C HIS A 148 1.63 12.95 -12.14
N HIS A 149 1.06 11.85 -12.61
CA HIS A 149 -0.38 11.61 -12.62
C HIS A 149 -0.80 10.29 -11.97
N TYR A 150 0.08 9.28 -11.95
CA TYR A 150 -0.12 8.09 -11.13
C TYR A 150 0.29 8.40 -9.68
N PRO A 151 -0.54 8.03 -8.69
CA PRO A 151 -0.17 8.14 -7.29
C PRO A 151 1.18 7.48 -7.00
N LYS A 152 1.99 8.11 -6.16
CA LYS A 152 3.28 7.58 -5.70
C LYS A 152 3.20 6.09 -5.29
N PRO A 153 2.20 5.63 -4.51
CA PRO A 153 2.11 4.22 -4.12
C PRO A 153 1.95 3.24 -5.30
N ILE A 154 1.45 3.67 -6.46
CA ILE A 154 1.33 2.84 -7.67
C ILE A 154 2.66 2.81 -8.44
N VAL A 155 3.27 3.97 -8.69
CA VAL A 155 4.54 4.02 -9.45
C VAL A 155 5.70 3.39 -8.67
N ASP A 156 5.65 3.43 -7.34
CA ASP A 156 6.70 2.83 -6.51
C ASP A 156 6.78 1.31 -6.64
N ILE A 157 5.69 0.65 -7.10
CA ILE A 157 5.62 -0.80 -7.29
C ILE A 157 6.69 -1.30 -8.25
N ASP A 158 7.04 -0.53 -9.28
CA ASP A 158 8.09 -0.90 -10.25
C ASP A 158 9.47 -1.10 -9.61
N TYR A 159 9.74 -0.49 -8.45
CA TYR A 159 11.04 -0.62 -7.78
C TYR A 159 11.16 -1.91 -6.95
N PHE A 160 10.05 -2.55 -6.59
CA PHE A 160 10.07 -3.74 -5.73
C PHE A 160 9.34 -4.95 -6.28
N ARG A 161 8.56 -4.84 -7.37
CA ARG A 161 7.94 -6.01 -7.98
C ARG A 161 8.96 -7.00 -8.56
N PHE A 162 8.54 -8.24 -8.75
CA PHE A 162 9.30 -9.20 -9.57
C PHE A 162 9.53 -8.64 -10.98
N ASP A 163 10.73 -8.87 -11.51
CA ASP A 163 11.12 -8.39 -12.85
C ASP A 163 10.26 -9.02 -13.97
N ASP A 164 9.67 -10.19 -13.70
CA ASP A 164 8.84 -10.95 -14.64
C ASP A 164 7.34 -10.58 -14.60
N PHE A 165 6.93 -9.59 -13.79
CA PHE A 165 5.55 -9.11 -13.73
C PHE A 165 5.41 -7.72 -14.35
N ASN A 166 4.63 -7.52 -15.39
CA ASN A 166 4.43 -6.18 -15.96
C ASN A 166 3.32 -5.42 -15.21
N LEU A 167 3.70 -4.41 -14.43
CA LEU A 167 2.77 -3.51 -13.72
C LEU A 167 1.93 -2.67 -14.68
N PHE A 168 2.59 -2.03 -15.64
CA PHE A 168 1.94 -1.22 -16.68
C PHE A 168 1.75 -2.07 -17.93
N VAL A 169 0.50 -2.19 -18.34
CA VAL A 169 0.06 -2.90 -19.55
C VAL A 169 -0.76 -1.97 -20.42
N GLU A 170 -1.02 -2.35 -21.67
CA GLU A 170 -1.74 -1.49 -22.63
C GLU A 170 -3.09 -2.11 -23.00
N ASP A 171 -4.14 -1.28 -23.08
CA ASP A 171 -5.43 -1.71 -23.64
C ASP A 171 -5.39 -1.80 -25.18
N GLY A 172 -6.53 -2.16 -25.78
CA GLY A 172 -6.63 -2.31 -27.25
C GLY A 172 -6.37 -1.02 -28.05
N ASN A 173 -6.33 0.14 -27.41
CA ASN A 173 -6.01 1.43 -28.02
C ASN A 173 -4.56 1.87 -27.75
N GLY A 174 -3.75 1.04 -27.06
CA GLY A 174 -2.39 1.41 -26.64
C GLY A 174 -2.37 2.33 -25.41
N LEU A 175 -3.47 2.45 -24.66
CA LEU A 175 -3.51 3.29 -23.47
C LEU A 175 -3.05 2.52 -22.24
N SER A 176 -2.23 3.17 -21.40
CA SER A 176 -1.62 2.53 -20.23
C SER A 176 -2.64 2.27 -19.10
N VAL A 177 -2.55 1.07 -18.53
CA VAL A 177 -3.32 0.58 -17.39
C VAL A 177 -2.37 -0.06 -16.39
N ALA A 178 -2.43 0.37 -15.13
CA ALA A 178 -1.66 -0.20 -14.03
C ALA A 178 -2.47 -1.33 -13.37
N VAL A 179 -1.87 -2.51 -13.25
CA VAL A 179 -2.51 -3.70 -12.68
C VAL A 179 -1.61 -4.42 -11.68
N VAL A 180 -2.21 -5.08 -10.69
CA VAL A 180 -1.50 -5.93 -9.72
C VAL A 180 -2.18 -7.29 -9.56
N PRO A 181 -1.47 -8.36 -9.19
CA PRO A 181 -2.09 -9.65 -8.91
C PRO A 181 -3.07 -9.57 -7.74
N VAL A 182 -4.00 -10.52 -7.67
CA VAL A 182 -4.90 -10.67 -6.50
C VAL A 182 -4.44 -11.75 -5.52
N ALA A 183 -3.36 -12.46 -5.85
CA ALA A 183 -2.76 -13.52 -5.03
C ALA A 183 -1.24 -13.59 -5.27
N PRO A 184 -0.46 -14.17 -4.34
CA PRO A 184 0.99 -14.25 -4.47
C PRO A 184 1.47 -14.97 -5.73
N ARG A 185 2.65 -14.58 -6.23
CA ARG A 185 3.38 -15.29 -7.30
C ARG A 185 3.51 -16.78 -6.95
N GLY A 186 3.24 -17.65 -7.92
CA GLY A 186 3.25 -19.11 -7.74
C GLY A 186 1.96 -19.73 -7.21
N SER A 187 0.92 -18.93 -6.91
CA SER A 187 -0.40 -19.44 -6.49
C SER A 187 -1.21 -20.10 -7.60
N GLY A 188 -0.87 -19.85 -8.87
CA GLY A 188 -1.66 -20.26 -10.03
C GLY A 188 -2.87 -19.36 -10.34
N ASP A 189 -3.11 -18.31 -9.54
CA ASP A 189 -4.16 -17.33 -9.82
C ASP A 189 -3.63 -16.24 -10.77
N GLY A 190 -4.09 -16.29 -12.03
CA GLY A 190 -3.73 -15.33 -13.06
C GLY A 190 -4.60 -14.07 -13.09
N ARG A 191 -5.48 -13.84 -12.12
CA ARG A 191 -6.32 -12.64 -12.08
C ARG A 191 -5.50 -11.42 -11.64
N VAL A 192 -5.86 -10.27 -12.18
CA VAL A 192 -5.28 -8.98 -11.81
C VAL A 192 -6.35 -7.99 -11.38
N ARG A 193 -5.97 -6.99 -10.58
CA ARG A 193 -6.79 -5.84 -10.23
C ARG A 193 -6.26 -4.61 -10.95
N VAL A 194 -7.15 -3.83 -11.55
CA VAL A 194 -6.83 -2.50 -12.09
C VAL A 194 -6.68 -1.53 -10.92
N LEU A 195 -5.51 -0.89 -10.82
CA LEU A 195 -5.23 0.16 -9.81
C LEU A 195 -5.42 1.56 -10.38
N ALA A 196 -5.03 1.75 -11.65
CA ALA A 196 -5.21 3.01 -12.36
C ALA A 196 -5.28 2.73 -13.87
N ALA A 197 -5.91 3.62 -14.63
CA ALA A 197 -6.02 3.52 -16.07
C ALA A 197 -6.02 4.92 -16.68
N HIS A 198 -5.50 5.06 -17.90
CA HIS A 198 -5.72 6.26 -18.69
C HIS A 198 -7.23 6.56 -18.76
N PRO A 199 -7.71 7.82 -18.61
CA PRO A 199 -9.14 8.12 -18.55
C PRO A 199 -9.95 7.69 -19.77
N ASP A 200 -9.34 7.76 -20.95
CA ASP A 200 -9.96 7.31 -22.20
C ASP A 200 -9.97 5.79 -22.37
N SER A 201 -9.30 5.05 -21.47
CA SER A 201 -9.35 3.60 -21.45
C SER A 201 -10.73 3.10 -21.02
N PRO A 202 -11.30 2.06 -21.65
CA PRO A 202 -12.53 1.43 -21.15
C PRO A 202 -12.36 0.86 -19.74
N TYR A 203 -11.12 0.61 -19.29
CA TYR A 203 -10.82 0.14 -17.94
C TYR A 203 -10.93 1.24 -16.88
N ALA A 204 -10.88 2.53 -17.24
CA ALA A 204 -11.07 3.62 -16.28
C ALA A 204 -12.46 3.57 -15.63
N LYS A 205 -13.49 3.13 -16.36
CA LYS A 205 -14.86 2.96 -15.85
C LYS A 205 -15.01 1.80 -14.85
N ARG A 206 -14.00 0.94 -14.76
CA ARG A 206 -13.97 -0.20 -13.82
C ARG A 206 -13.35 0.16 -12.49
N LEU A 207 -12.66 1.30 -12.42
CA LEU A 207 -12.19 1.87 -11.17
C LEU A 207 -13.39 2.45 -10.42
N VAL A 208 -13.43 2.22 -9.11
CA VAL A 208 -14.47 2.81 -8.27
C VAL A 208 -14.26 4.32 -8.25
N THR A 209 -15.25 5.09 -8.69
CA THR A 209 -15.25 6.54 -8.51
C THR A 209 -15.16 6.84 -7.01
N PRO A 210 -14.24 7.70 -6.54
CA PRO A 210 -14.30 8.19 -5.17
C PRO A 210 -15.72 8.73 -4.92
N SER A 211 -16.33 8.34 -3.80
CA SER A 211 -17.53 8.98 -3.29
C SER A 211 -17.25 10.47 -3.30
N GLY A 212 -17.98 11.22 -4.13
CA GLY A 212 -17.63 12.57 -4.55
C GLY A 212 -17.14 13.42 -3.39
N GLY A 213 -16.04 14.16 -3.62
CA GLY A 213 -15.36 14.98 -2.63
C GLY A 213 -16.21 16.14 -2.09
N HIS A 214 -17.24 15.82 -1.32
CA HIS A 214 -17.76 16.74 -0.32
C HIS A 214 -16.84 16.61 0.89
N ARG A 215 -16.26 17.75 1.29
CA ARG A 215 -15.58 17.92 2.56
C ARG A 215 -16.46 17.28 3.65
N PRO A 216 -15.99 16.27 4.41
CA PRO A 216 -16.85 15.67 5.42
C PRO A 216 -17.19 16.73 6.46
N GLU A 217 -18.48 17.01 6.63
CA GLU A 217 -18.93 17.68 7.85
C GLU A 217 -18.61 16.75 9.02
N MET A 218 -18.00 17.34 10.06
CA MET A 218 -17.59 16.64 11.27
C MET A 218 -18.81 16.20 12.07
N THR A 219 -19.35 15.03 11.77
CA THR A 219 -20.27 14.33 12.68
C THR A 219 -19.86 12.87 12.78
N GLY A 220 -19.53 12.45 14.00
CA GLY A 220 -18.82 11.21 14.33
C GLY A 220 -19.56 9.89 14.15
N GLU A 221 -20.53 9.78 13.24
CA GLU A 221 -21.28 8.54 13.01
C GLU A 221 -21.78 8.43 11.56
N THR A 222 -20.93 8.12 10.58
CA THR A 222 -21.40 7.62 9.28
C THR A 222 -20.32 6.81 8.55
N GLU A 223 -20.15 5.53 8.92
CA GLU A 223 -19.56 4.54 8.02
C GLU A 223 -20.68 3.63 7.51
N GLY A 224 -21.15 3.89 6.29
CA GLY A 224 -21.96 2.95 5.53
C GLY A 224 -21.05 2.02 4.72
N PRO A 225 -21.38 0.72 4.56
CA PRO A 225 -20.54 -0.24 3.85
C PRO A 225 -20.35 0.15 2.39
N ALA A 226 -19.12 0.06 1.91
CA ALA A 226 -18.79 0.28 0.51
C ALA A 226 -19.45 -0.77 -0.38
N VAL A 227 -20.02 -0.31 -1.49
CA VAL A 227 -20.65 -1.16 -2.51
C VAL A 227 -19.57 -1.98 -3.21
N LYS A 228 -19.79 -3.29 -3.35
CA LYS A 228 -18.85 -4.28 -3.90
C LYS A 228 -18.08 -3.80 -5.14
N ALA A 229 -16.75 -3.91 -5.07
CA ALA A 229 -15.78 -3.61 -6.13
C ALA A 229 -15.75 -4.67 -7.25
N ASP A 230 -16.90 -5.11 -7.75
CA ASP A 230 -17.01 -6.26 -8.68
C ASP A 230 -16.44 -5.97 -10.10
N GLY A 231 -16.09 -4.71 -10.41
CA GLY A 231 -15.57 -4.31 -11.74
C GLY A 231 -14.04 -4.28 -11.89
N ALA A 232 -13.29 -4.12 -10.80
CA ALA A 232 -11.85 -3.82 -10.88
C ALA A 232 -10.95 -5.06 -11.02
N VAL A 233 -11.47 -6.26 -10.73
CA VAL A 233 -10.72 -7.52 -10.86
C VAL A 233 -11.00 -8.15 -12.23
N LEU A 234 -9.94 -8.36 -13.00
CA LEU A 234 -9.96 -8.95 -14.33
C LEU A 234 -9.70 -10.47 -14.23
N PRO A 235 -10.43 -11.29 -15.01
CA PRO A 235 -10.17 -12.73 -15.07
C PRO A 235 -8.80 -13.01 -15.69
N ALA A 236 -8.23 -14.18 -15.42
CA ALA A 236 -6.92 -14.57 -15.97
C ALA A 236 -6.86 -14.55 -17.51
N GLY A 237 -7.99 -14.79 -18.19
CA GLY A 237 -8.09 -14.71 -19.65
C GLY A 237 -8.21 -13.29 -20.23
N ASP A 238 -8.31 -12.25 -19.39
CA ASP A 238 -8.33 -10.86 -19.87
C ASP A 238 -6.98 -10.50 -20.53
N ALA A 239 -7.02 -9.73 -21.61
CA ALA A 239 -5.81 -9.35 -22.34
C ALA A 239 -4.80 -8.61 -21.46
N LEU A 240 -5.27 -7.78 -20.51
CA LEU A 240 -4.38 -7.08 -19.58
C LEU A 240 -3.71 -8.04 -18.60
N ALA A 241 -4.47 -9.04 -18.10
CA ALA A 241 -3.92 -10.07 -17.22
C ALA A 241 -2.84 -10.91 -17.92
N GLN A 242 -3.11 -11.32 -19.17
CA GLN A 242 -2.15 -12.05 -19.99
C GLN A 242 -0.88 -11.24 -20.28
N GLN A 243 -1.00 -9.94 -20.52
CA GLN A 243 0.15 -9.04 -20.67
C GLN A 243 0.96 -8.93 -19.39
N ALA A 244 0.30 -8.78 -18.24
CA ALA A 244 0.93 -8.62 -16.93
C ALA A 244 1.79 -9.85 -16.58
N PHE A 245 1.29 -11.05 -16.87
CA PHE A 245 1.96 -12.32 -16.56
C PHE A 245 2.76 -12.92 -17.72
N ARG A 246 2.93 -12.21 -18.85
CA ARG A 246 3.51 -12.78 -20.08
C ARG A 246 4.87 -13.46 -19.85
N LEU A 247 5.73 -12.86 -19.03
CA LEU A 247 7.08 -13.38 -18.76
C LEU A 247 7.10 -14.52 -17.72
N GLN A 248 5.97 -14.80 -17.07
CA GLN A 248 5.81 -15.89 -16.11
C GLN A 248 5.22 -17.16 -16.74
N GLN A 249 4.76 -17.09 -18.00
CA GLN A 249 4.23 -18.27 -18.67
C GLN A 249 5.36 -19.15 -19.19
N PRO A 250 5.19 -20.49 -19.16
CA PRO A 250 6.15 -21.40 -19.80
C PRO A 250 6.30 -21.02 -21.27
N MET A 251 7.55 -20.93 -21.77
CA MET A 251 7.75 -20.75 -23.21
C MET A 251 7.13 -21.95 -23.95
N PRO A 252 6.41 -21.74 -25.06
CA PRO A 252 5.97 -22.84 -25.90
C PRO A 252 7.20 -23.61 -26.37
N ALA A 253 7.15 -24.94 -26.21
CA ALA A 253 8.19 -25.87 -26.62
C ALA A 253 8.39 -25.89 -28.14
#